data_AF-A0A2M7PSH8-F1
#
_entry.id   AF-A0A2M7PSH8-F1
#
_cell.length_a   1.000
_cell.length_b   1.000
_cell.length_c   1.000
_cell.angle_alpha   90.00
_cell.angle_beta   90.00
_cell.angle_gamma   90.00
#
_symmetry.space_group_name_H-M   'P 1'
#
loop_
_entity.id
_entity.type
_entity.pdbx_description
1 polymer ?
#
loop_
_entity_poly.entity_id
_entity_poly.type
_entity_poly.pdbx_seq_one_letter_code
_entity_poly.pdbx_strand_id
1 'polypeptide(L)'
;MVFPFQGCTQNSPQLVEYDEVVTGAQQLHAYLPLLKGKQVALVANQASLVGETHLADTLLSSGILLKKIFCPEHGFRGTADAGELVNDSIDPVTGIPLVSLYGIHKKPTPEDLSGIDVVVFDLQDVGVRYYTYVSTAAFVLEACAENGIAMVLLDRPNPNGYLIDGPVLEVPYRSFVGMHTVPIAYGMTIGEYIRMVLGEKWINPSETANL
;
A
#
# COMPACT_ATOMS: atom_id res chain seq x y z
N MET A 1 -1.77 -35.54 -41.66
CA MET A 1 -2.62 -34.34 -41.48
C MET A 1 -2.08 -33.63 -40.25
N VAL A 2 -1.21 -32.65 -40.45
CA VAL A 2 -0.58 -31.87 -39.37
C VAL A 2 -1.43 -30.63 -39.19
N PHE A 3 -2.09 -30.49 -38.04
CA PHE A 3 -2.77 -29.25 -37.67
C PHE A 3 -1.70 -28.28 -37.17
N PRO A 4 -1.50 -27.12 -37.82
CA PRO A 4 -0.67 -26.08 -37.23
C PRO A 4 -1.47 -25.48 -36.07
N PHE A 5 -0.91 -25.57 -34.86
CA PHE A 5 -1.34 -24.74 -33.73
C PHE A 5 -1.03 -23.29 -34.11
N GLN A 6 -2.07 -22.52 -34.46
CA GLN A 6 -2.00 -21.06 -34.41
C GLN A 6 -1.89 -20.68 -32.93
N GLY A 7 -0.66 -20.46 -32.47
CA GLY A 7 -0.41 -19.84 -31.18
C GLY A 7 -1.09 -18.48 -31.16
N CYS A 8 -1.93 -18.25 -30.15
CA CYS A 8 -2.46 -16.93 -29.85
C CYS A 8 -1.27 -15.96 -29.76
N THR A 9 -1.23 -14.99 -30.67
CA THR A 9 -0.38 -13.82 -30.55
C THR A 9 -0.80 -13.08 -29.29
N GLN A 10 -0.14 -13.35 -28.17
CA GLN A 10 -0.16 -12.45 -27.03
C GLN A 10 0.43 -11.14 -27.55
N ASN A 11 -0.39 -10.08 -27.59
CA ASN A 11 0.12 -8.74 -27.80
C ASN A 11 1.19 -8.52 -26.73
N SER A 12 2.46 -8.47 -27.14
CA SER A 12 3.54 -8.06 -26.25
C SER A 12 3.15 -6.68 -25.69
N PRO A 13 3.23 -6.47 -24.37
CA PRO A 13 2.89 -5.18 -23.81
C PRO A 13 3.74 -4.11 -24.51
N GLN A 14 3.07 -3.09 -25.06
CA GLN A 14 3.79 -1.92 -25.57
C GLN A 14 4.42 -1.23 -24.37
N LEU A 15 5.75 -1.28 -24.30
CA LEU A 15 6.52 -0.49 -23.36
C LEU A 15 6.39 0.96 -23.81
N VAL A 16 5.75 1.78 -22.99
CA VAL A 16 5.75 3.23 -23.15
C VAL A 16 7.03 3.74 -22.49
N GLU A 17 7.91 4.38 -23.26
CA GLU A 17 9.01 5.15 -22.68
C GLU A 17 8.43 6.41 -22.05
N TYR A 18 8.65 6.56 -20.74
CA TYR A 18 8.37 7.78 -20.02
C TYR A 18 9.70 8.48 -19.73
N ASP A 19 9.79 9.77 -20.03
CA ASP A 19 10.99 10.58 -19.74
C ASP A 19 11.29 10.64 -18.23
N GLU A 20 10.25 10.54 -17.40
CA GLU A 20 10.31 10.51 -15.94
C GLU A 20 9.26 9.54 -15.37
N VAL A 21 9.59 8.91 -14.24
CA VAL A 21 8.65 8.04 -13.54
C VAL A 21 7.61 8.88 -12.81
N VAL A 22 6.33 8.66 -13.14
CA VAL A 22 5.19 9.30 -12.47
C VAL A 22 4.57 8.30 -11.48
N THR A 23 4.64 8.62 -10.19
CA THR A 23 4.07 7.77 -9.13
C THR A 23 2.54 7.79 -9.12
N GLY A 24 1.91 6.81 -8.45
CA GLY A 24 0.45 6.82 -8.25
C GLY A 24 -0.03 8.10 -7.55
N ALA A 25 0.73 8.59 -6.57
CA ALA A 25 0.40 9.82 -5.83
C ALA A 25 0.44 11.10 -6.69
N GLN A 26 1.23 11.12 -7.76
CA GLN A 26 1.26 12.27 -8.69
C GLN A 26 0.07 12.29 -9.66
N GLN A 27 -0.65 11.18 -9.81
CA GLN A 27 -1.76 11.05 -10.75
C GLN A 27 -3.10 11.50 -10.14
N LEU A 28 -3.15 12.71 -9.58
CA LEU A 28 -4.33 13.25 -8.86
C LEU A 28 -5.64 13.07 -9.63
N HIS A 29 -5.61 13.32 -10.94
CA HIS A 29 -6.78 13.21 -11.83
C HIS A 29 -7.39 11.80 -11.88
N ALA A 30 -6.58 10.75 -11.67
CA ALA A 30 -7.01 9.37 -11.75
C ALA A 30 -7.79 8.93 -10.48
N TYR A 31 -7.38 9.43 -9.31
CA TYR A 31 -7.92 8.93 -8.04
C TYR A 31 -8.77 9.95 -7.25
N LEU A 32 -8.59 11.26 -7.40
CA LEU A 32 -9.42 12.24 -6.68
C LEU A 32 -10.93 12.08 -6.93
N PRO A 33 -11.41 11.75 -8.16
CA PRO A 33 -12.82 11.47 -8.39
C PRO A 33 -13.37 10.29 -7.56
N LEU A 34 -12.52 9.30 -7.28
CA LEU A 34 -12.88 8.12 -6.47
C LEU A 34 -13.06 8.47 -4.99
N LEU A 35 -12.39 9.53 -4.51
CA LEU A 35 -12.35 9.94 -3.11
C LEU A 35 -13.38 11.04 -2.76
N LYS A 36 -13.93 11.72 -3.77
CA LYS A 36 -14.78 12.89 -3.56
C LYS A 36 -16.04 12.54 -2.75
N GLY A 37 -16.27 13.27 -1.67
CA GLY A 37 -17.44 13.09 -0.80
C GLY A 37 -17.39 11.87 0.12
N LYS A 38 -16.30 11.09 0.08
CA LYS A 38 -16.06 9.94 0.95
C LYS A 38 -15.26 10.34 2.18
N GLN A 39 -15.49 9.65 3.29
CA GLN A 39 -14.63 9.70 4.47
C GLN A 39 -13.36 8.89 4.21
N VAL A 40 -12.22 9.56 4.08
CA VAL A 40 -10.97 8.94 3.67
C VAL A 40 -10.06 8.67 4.87
N ALA A 41 -9.46 7.49 4.92
CA ALA A 41 -8.27 7.25 5.73
C ALA A 41 -7.03 7.13 4.83
N LEU A 42 -5.86 7.53 5.34
CA LEU A 42 -4.60 7.48 4.60
C LEU A 42 -3.57 6.64 5.35
N VAL A 43 -2.99 5.64 4.70
CA VAL A 43 -1.77 4.97 5.15
C VAL A 43 -0.58 5.67 4.50
N ALA A 44 0.24 6.34 5.31
CA ALA A 44 1.34 7.16 4.82
C ALA A 44 2.47 7.30 5.85
N ASN A 45 3.63 7.70 5.37
CA ASN A 45 4.78 8.09 6.18
C ASN A 45 5.41 9.36 5.59
N GLN A 46 6.56 9.78 6.11
CA GLN A 46 7.26 10.98 5.64
C GLN A 46 7.62 10.99 4.15
N ALA A 47 7.73 9.82 3.51
CA ALA A 47 8.07 9.68 2.09
C ALA A 47 6.86 9.80 1.15
N SER A 48 5.64 9.88 1.71
CA SER A 48 4.38 10.02 0.98
C SER A 48 4.22 11.44 0.43
N LEU A 49 5.09 11.83 -0.50
CA LEU A 49 5.14 13.15 -1.11
C LEU A 49 4.54 13.15 -2.53
N VAL A 50 3.92 14.28 -2.88
CA VAL A 50 3.53 14.69 -4.24
C VAL A 50 4.32 15.96 -4.57
N GLY A 51 5.40 15.79 -5.32
CA GLY A 51 6.42 16.85 -5.44
C GLY A 51 7.08 17.09 -4.08
N GLU A 52 7.02 18.32 -3.58
CA GLU A 52 7.58 18.70 -2.27
C GLU A 52 6.52 18.71 -1.14
N THR A 53 5.25 18.44 -1.47
CA THR A 53 4.13 18.51 -0.51
C THR A 53 3.71 17.12 -0.08
N HIS A 54 3.42 16.93 1.20
CA HIS A 54 2.94 15.65 1.71
C HIS A 54 1.53 15.33 1.14
N LEU A 55 1.27 14.05 0.87
CA LEU A 55 0.02 13.61 0.27
C LEU A 55 -1.20 14.00 1.10
N ALA A 56 -1.13 13.91 2.43
CA ALA A 56 -2.22 14.38 3.30
C ALA A 56 -2.60 15.85 3.08
N ASP A 57 -1.60 16.73 2.96
CA ASP A 57 -1.83 18.17 2.72
C ASP A 57 -2.38 18.40 1.30
N THR A 58 -1.93 17.59 0.33
CA THR A 58 -2.43 17.58 -1.05
C THR A 58 -3.89 17.14 -1.11
N LEU A 59 -4.29 16.10 -0.37
CA LEU A 59 -5.67 15.62 -0.29
C LEU A 59 -6.58 16.67 0.36
N LEU A 60 -6.14 17.28 1.47
CA LEU A 60 -6.91 18.31 2.16
C LEU A 60 -7.12 19.56 1.31
N SER A 61 -6.06 20.05 0.66
CA SER A 61 -6.14 21.20 -0.26
C SER A 61 -7.01 20.91 -1.49
N SER A 62 -7.13 19.64 -1.88
CA SER A 62 -8.04 19.16 -2.94
C SER A 62 -9.48 18.97 -2.48
N GLY A 63 -9.81 19.27 -1.21
CA GLY A 63 -11.17 19.17 -0.66
C GLY A 63 -11.60 17.75 -0.28
N ILE A 64 -10.66 16.82 -0.10
CA ILE A 64 -10.96 15.46 0.36
C ILE A 64 -11.19 15.45 1.87
N LEU A 65 -12.19 14.67 2.32
CA LEU A 65 -12.54 14.54 3.73
C LEU A 65 -11.62 13.51 4.40
N LEU A 66 -10.37 13.89 4.65
CA LEU A 66 -9.41 13.05 5.35
C LEU A 66 -9.75 13.01 6.85
N LYS A 67 -10.03 11.82 7.39
CA LYS A 67 -10.51 11.61 8.77
C LYS A 67 -9.52 10.95 9.69
N LYS A 68 -8.64 10.11 9.15
CA LYS A 68 -7.68 9.34 9.93
C LYS A 68 -6.44 9.06 9.10
N ILE A 69 -5.30 8.97 9.77
CA ILE A 69 -4.04 8.59 9.14
C ILE A 69 -3.48 7.40 9.91
N PHE A 70 -3.06 6.38 9.18
CA PHE A 70 -2.37 5.21 9.70
C PHE A 70 -0.88 5.32 9.40
N CYS A 71 -0.04 5.18 10.43
CA CYS A 71 1.42 5.29 10.33
C CYS A 71 2.10 3.98 10.73
N PRO A 72 2.97 3.38 9.90
CA PRO A 72 3.53 2.05 10.19
C PRO A 72 4.63 2.02 11.26
N GLU A 73 5.72 2.80 11.15
CA GLU A 73 6.92 2.60 11.99
C GLU A 73 7.71 3.90 12.30
N HIS A 74 7.90 4.80 11.31
CA HIS A 74 8.89 5.89 11.38
C HIS A 74 8.33 7.32 11.52
N GLY A 75 7.14 7.43 12.10
CA GLY A 75 6.46 8.72 12.26
C GLY A 75 5.92 9.27 10.95
N PHE A 76 4.95 10.16 11.06
CA PHE A 76 4.22 10.67 9.90
C PHE A 76 4.95 11.82 9.17
N ARG A 77 5.67 12.67 9.91
CA ARG A 77 6.36 13.86 9.38
C ARG A 77 7.89 13.80 9.50
N GLY A 78 8.45 12.63 9.85
CA GLY A 78 9.91 12.45 9.96
C GLY A 78 10.56 13.19 11.14
N THR A 79 9.78 13.64 12.12
CA THR A 79 10.26 14.31 13.34
C THR A 79 10.50 13.34 14.51
N ALA A 80 10.23 12.04 14.32
CA ALA A 80 10.42 10.99 15.32
C ALA A 80 11.69 10.18 14.98
N ASP A 81 12.50 9.86 15.99
CA ASP A 81 13.73 9.10 15.80
C ASP A 81 13.45 7.64 15.43
N ALA A 82 14.40 7.01 14.74
CA ALA A 82 14.32 5.60 14.35
C ALA A 82 14.21 4.69 15.59
N GLY A 83 13.04 4.06 15.77
CA GLY A 83 12.79 3.14 16.89
C GLY A 83 12.01 3.75 18.06
N GLU A 84 11.63 5.02 18.01
CA GLU A 84 10.65 5.54 18.96
C GLU A 84 9.24 5.02 18.65
N LEU A 85 8.55 4.55 19.70
CA LEU A 85 7.16 4.15 19.61
C LEU A 85 6.32 5.36 19.16
N VAL A 86 5.89 5.35 17.90
CA VAL A 86 4.83 6.24 17.43
C VAL A 86 3.55 5.78 18.13
N ASN A 87 3.18 6.48 19.20
CA ASN A 87 1.87 6.30 19.81
C ASN A 87 0.82 7.07 19.01
N ASP A 88 -0.44 6.69 19.20
CA ASP A 88 -1.57 7.44 18.66
C ASP A 88 -1.45 8.92 19.08
N SER A 89 -1.58 9.80 18.11
CA SER A 89 -1.33 11.23 18.27
C SER A 89 -2.18 12.04 17.30
N ILE A 90 -2.00 13.36 17.28
CA ILE A 90 -2.68 14.24 16.34
C ILE A 90 -1.61 14.93 15.51
N ASP A 91 -1.74 14.92 14.19
CA ASP A 91 -0.85 15.66 13.30
C ASP A 91 -1.04 17.17 13.57
N PRO A 92 0.00 17.90 14.03
CA PRO A 92 -0.16 19.30 14.43
C PRO A 92 -0.46 20.23 13.26
N VAL A 93 -0.14 19.81 12.03
CA VAL A 93 -0.38 20.58 10.80
C VAL A 93 -1.84 20.47 10.37
N THR A 94 -2.37 19.25 10.32
CA THR A 94 -3.71 18.98 9.76
C THR A 94 -4.80 18.82 10.82
N GLY A 95 -4.44 18.58 12.08
CA GLY A 95 -5.37 18.27 13.17
C GLY A 95 -5.98 16.87 13.09
N ILE A 96 -5.45 16.00 12.22
CA ILE A 96 -6.01 14.67 11.96
C ILE A 96 -5.42 13.65 12.93
N PRO A 97 -6.25 12.74 13.50
CA PRO A 97 -5.77 11.63 14.32
C PRO A 97 -4.82 10.71 13.53
N LEU A 98 -3.66 10.46 14.13
CA LEU A 98 -2.68 9.47 13.72
C LEU A 98 -2.89 8.20 14.56
N VAL A 99 -3.04 7.06 13.90
CA VAL A 99 -3.10 5.73 14.52
C VAL A 99 -1.86 4.94 14.11
N SER A 100 -1.18 4.37 15.10
CA SER A 100 0.00 3.54 14.85
C SER A 100 -0.42 2.15 14.39
N LEU A 101 0.11 1.71 13.25
CA LEU A 101 0.09 0.29 12.85
C LEU A 101 1.40 -0.42 13.23
N TYR A 102 2.08 0.10 14.25
CA TYR A 102 3.19 -0.56 14.93
C TYR A 102 2.83 -0.97 16.35
N GLY A 103 3.60 -1.92 16.89
CA GLY A 103 3.48 -2.28 18.30
C GLY A 103 2.19 -3.04 18.59
N ILE A 104 1.21 -2.36 19.21
CA ILE A 104 -0.02 -2.92 19.82
C ILE A 104 -0.80 -3.74 18.79
N HIS A 105 -1.14 -3.13 17.66
CA HIS A 105 -1.79 -3.80 16.53
C HIS A 105 -1.16 -3.34 15.22
N LYS A 106 -1.00 -4.28 14.29
CA LYS A 106 -0.36 -4.05 12.96
C LYS A 106 -1.38 -4.01 11.82
N LYS A 107 -2.63 -4.31 12.16
CA LYS A 107 -3.79 -4.37 11.27
C LYS A 107 -4.82 -3.39 11.85
N PRO A 108 -5.39 -2.47 11.05
CA PRO A 108 -6.45 -1.59 11.53
C PRO A 108 -7.59 -2.39 12.18
N THR A 109 -8.05 -1.94 13.34
CA THR A 109 -9.21 -2.56 14.01
C THR A 109 -10.52 -2.13 13.33
N PRO A 110 -11.63 -2.86 13.52
CA PRO A 110 -12.96 -2.39 13.09
C PRO A 110 -13.30 -1.01 13.64
N GLU A 111 -12.89 -0.71 14.88
CA GLU A 111 -13.07 0.60 15.52
C GLU A 111 -12.24 1.68 14.81
N ASP A 112 -11.02 1.33 14.35
CA ASP A 112 -10.18 2.25 13.58
C ASP A 112 -10.82 2.65 12.25
N LEU A 113 -11.51 1.70 11.61
CA LEU A 113 -12.17 1.86 10.32
C LEU A 113 -13.60 2.39 10.41
N SER A 114 -14.13 2.59 11.62
CA SER A 114 -15.47 3.10 11.83
C SER A 114 -15.67 4.48 11.19
N GLY A 115 -16.66 4.58 10.30
CA GLY A 115 -16.98 5.80 9.58
C GLY A 115 -16.00 6.16 8.46
N ILE A 116 -15.14 5.22 8.03
CA ILE A 116 -14.28 5.35 6.86
C ILE A 116 -14.94 4.66 5.66
N ASP A 117 -14.99 5.34 4.52
CA ASP A 117 -15.58 4.83 3.27
C ASP A 117 -14.51 4.26 2.31
N VAL A 118 -13.28 4.75 2.41
CA VAL A 118 -12.14 4.37 1.55
C VAL A 118 -10.82 4.59 2.26
N VAL A 119 -9.89 3.65 2.08
CA VAL A 119 -8.50 3.78 2.55
C VAL A 119 -7.58 4.03 1.36
N VAL A 120 -6.78 5.09 1.41
CA VAL A 120 -5.70 5.36 0.46
C VAL A 120 -4.41 4.81 1.05
N PHE A 121 -3.66 4.02 0.28
CA PHE A 121 -2.37 3.47 0.69
C PHE A 121 -1.25 4.09 -0.16
N ASP A 122 -0.30 4.76 0.48
CA ASP A 122 0.84 5.38 -0.18
C ASP A 122 2.11 5.25 0.67
N LEU A 123 2.90 4.20 0.43
CA LEU A 123 4.19 4.00 1.12
C LEU A 123 5.28 3.64 0.11
N GLN A 124 6.46 4.22 0.27
CA GLN A 124 7.64 3.85 -0.50
C GLN A 124 8.32 2.63 0.15
N ASP A 125 8.27 1.48 -0.53
CA ASP A 125 8.99 0.26 -0.14
C ASP A 125 10.39 0.20 -0.76
N VAL A 126 11.20 -0.76 -0.33
CA VAL A 126 12.58 -0.96 -0.82
C VAL A 126 12.80 -2.30 -1.53
N GLY A 127 11.76 -3.13 -1.69
CA GLY A 127 11.79 -4.35 -2.50
C GLY A 127 12.32 -5.60 -1.80
N VAL A 128 12.34 -5.62 -0.46
CA VAL A 128 12.82 -6.77 0.32
C VAL A 128 11.77 -7.22 1.33
N ARG A 129 11.62 -8.55 1.48
CA ARG A 129 10.53 -9.19 2.23
C ARG A 129 10.44 -8.77 3.70
N TYR A 130 11.57 -8.45 4.31
CA TYR A 130 11.65 -8.04 5.72
C TYR A 130 11.48 -6.54 5.94
N TYR A 131 11.29 -5.77 4.86
CA TYR A 131 10.76 -4.41 4.95
C TYR A 131 9.23 -4.49 4.98
N THR A 132 8.64 -4.06 6.09
CA THR A 132 7.32 -4.51 6.53
C THR A 132 6.15 -3.82 5.82
N TYR A 133 6.37 -2.91 4.86
CA TYR A 133 5.27 -2.17 4.22
C TYR A 133 4.39 -3.03 3.32
N VAL A 134 4.94 -4.07 2.67
CA VAL A 134 4.11 -5.07 1.98
C VAL A 134 3.25 -5.90 2.94
N SER A 135 3.73 -6.13 4.17
CA SER A 135 2.95 -6.78 5.24
C SER A 135 1.86 -5.84 5.76
N THR A 136 2.18 -4.56 5.97
CA THR A 136 1.18 -3.53 6.31
C THR A 136 0.11 -3.41 5.23
N ALA A 137 0.49 -3.37 3.95
CA ALA A 137 -0.45 -3.33 2.83
C ALA A 137 -1.42 -4.53 2.84
N ALA A 138 -0.90 -5.74 3.08
CA ALA A 138 -1.72 -6.94 3.16
C ALA A 138 -2.69 -6.91 4.35
N PHE A 139 -2.25 -6.47 5.53
CA PHE A 139 -3.13 -6.33 6.70
C PHE A 139 -4.17 -5.23 6.53
N VAL A 140 -3.81 -4.08 5.97
CA VAL A 140 -4.77 -3.00 5.70
C VAL A 140 -5.80 -3.48 4.68
N LEU A 141 -5.38 -4.17 3.62
CA LEU A 141 -6.28 -4.74 2.63
C LEU A 141 -7.24 -5.77 3.25
N GLU A 142 -6.73 -6.66 4.09
CA GLU A 142 -7.55 -7.64 4.80
C GLU A 142 -8.57 -6.94 5.72
N ALA A 143 -8.15 -5.93 6.48
CA ALA A 143 -9.06 -5.16 7.34
C ALA A 143 -10.12 -4.40 6.52
N CYS A 144 -9.74 -3.86 5.36
CA CYS A 144 -10.69 -3.20 4.45
C CYS A 144 -11.72 -4.20 3.91
N ALA A 145 -11.27 -5.38 3.48
CA ALA A 145 -12.13 -6.45 2.99
C ALA A 145 -13.15 -6.89 4.06
N GLU A 146 -12.70 -7.06 5.31
CA GLU A 146 -13.53 -7.50 6.45
C GLU A 146 -14.63 -6.50 6.80
N ASN A 147 -14.39 -5.22 6.49
CA ASN A 147 -15.31 -4.11 6.78
C ASN A 147 -16.05 -3.61 5.52
N GLY A 148 -15.87 -4.25 4.36
CA GLY A 148 -16.50 -3.83 3.10
C GLY A 148 -16.03 -2.46 2.59
N ILE A 149 -14.82 -2.05 2.95
CA ILE A 149 -14.19 -0.77 2.58
C ILE A 149 -13.28 -0.99 1.37
N ALA A 150 -13.29 -0.05 0.43
CA ALA A 150 -12.38 -0.09 -0.71
C ALA A 150 -11.00 0.44 -0.33
N MET A 151 -9.94 -0.15 -0.90
CA MET A 151 -8.57 0.35 -0.75
C MET A 151 -8.05 0.87 -2.09
N VAL A 152 -7.58 2.12 -2.14
CA VAL A 152 -6.91 2.72 -3.30
C VAL A 152 -5.40 2.71 -3.04
N LEU A 153 -4.67 1.84 -3.73
CA LEU A 153 -3.22 1.74 -3.63
C LEU A 153 -2.55 2.67 -4.64
N LEU A 154 -1.82 3.67 -4.15
CA LEU A 154 -1.03 4.60 -4.95
C LEU A 154 0.37 4.03 -5.13
N ASP A 155 0.57 3.35 -6.26
CA ASP A 155 1.76 2.53 -6.44
C ASP A 155 3.03 3.36 -6.61
N ARG A 156 4.15 2.82 -6.12
CA ARG A 156 5.47 3.45 -6.17
C ARG A 156 6.51 2.47 -6.72
N PRO A 157 7.56 2.98 -7.39
CA PRO A 157 8.62 2.12 -7.92
C PRO A 157 9.28 1.32 -6.81
N ASN A 158 9.55 0.04 -7.08
CA ASN A 158 10.45 -0.75 -6.26
C ASN A 158 11.90 -0.43 -6.67
N PRO A 159 12.73 0.18 -5.80
CA PRO A 159 14.11 0.51 -6.15
C PRO A 159 14.97 -0.73 -6.42
N ASN A 160 14.57 -1.91 -5.93
CA ASN A 160 15.17 -3.21 -6.21
C ASN A 160 14.29 -4.08 -7.13
N GLY A 161 13.38 -3.48 -7.90
CA GLY A 161 12.48 -4.20 -8.81
C GLY A 161 13.20 -4.99 -9.91
N TYR A 162 14.47 -4.66 -10.19
CA TYR A 162 15.32 -5.37 -11.13
C TYR A 162 15.89 -6.70 -10.57
N LEU A 163 15.71 -6.97 -9.27
CA LEU A 163 16.32 -8.10 -8.57
C LEU A 163 15.25 -9.07 -8.05
N ILE A 164 15.46 -10.36 -8.35
CA ILE A 164 14.76 -11.48 -7.73
C ILE A 164 15.82 -12.41 -7.16
N ASP A 165 15.91 -12.50 -5.83
CA ASP A 165 16.98 -13.26 -5.18
C ASP A 165 16.63 -13.72 -3.75
N GLY A 166 17.33 -14.76 -3.28
CA GLY A 166 17.22 -15.34 -1.95
C GLY A 166 16.14 -16.43 -1.81
N PRO A 167 16.17 -17.18 -0.69
CA PRO A 167 15.24 -18.27 -0.46
C PRO A 167 13.80 -17.80 -0.34
N VAL A 168 12.89 -18.55 -0.96
CA VAL A 168 11.44 -18.39 -0.76
C VAL A 168 11.11 -18.70 0.70
N LEU A 169 10.24 -17.88 1.30
CA LEU A 169 9.83 -18.07 2.69
C LEU A 169 9.12 -19.41 2.87
N GLU A 170 9.58 -20.21 3.81
CA GLU A 170 8.86 -21.42 4.23
C GLU A 170 7.77 -21.05 5.24
N VAL A 171 6.60 -21.69 5.11
CA VAL A 171 5.41 -21.43 5.95
C VAL A 171 5.69 -21.42 7.45
N PRO A 172 6.53 -22.32 8.02
CA PRO A 172 6.84 -22.31 9.46
C PRO A 172 7.53 -21.02 9.95
N TYR A 173 8.14 -20.24 9.05
CA TYR A 173 8.85 -19.00 9.39
C TYR A 173 8.03 -17.73 9.10
N ARG A 174 6.74 -17.87 8.77
CA ARG A 174 5.85 -16.72 8.54
C ARG A 174 5.76 -15.84 9.79
N SER A 175 5.91 -14.54 9.58
CA SER A 175 5.81 -13.50 10.61
C SER A 175 5.52 -12.15 9.96
N PHE A 176 5.45 -11.07 10.75
CA PHE A 176 5.24 -9.73 10.19
C PHE A 176 6.37 -9.27 9.26
N VAL A 177 7.60 -9.73 9.49
CA VAL A 177 8.77 -9.47 8.62
C VAL A 177 8.87 -10.46 7.43
N GLY A 178 7.80 -11.19 7.16
CA GLY A 178 7.70 -12.11 6.04
C GLY A 178 6.39 -12.88 6.10
N MET A 179 5.35 -12.35 5.44
CA MET A 179 4.01 -12.94 5.49
C MET A 179 3.76 -13.97 4.38
N HIS A 180 4.31 -13.75 3.20
CA HIS A 180 3.99 -14.52 2.00
C HIS A 180 5.18 -15.32 1.48
N THR A 181 4.88 -16.35 0.71
CA THR A 181 5.84 -17.29 0.10
C THR A 181 6.51 -16.66 -1.12
N VAL A 182 7.27 -15.59 -0.88
CA VAL A 182 8.07 -14.85 -1.86
C VAL A 182 9.56 -14.94 -1.49
N PRO A 183 10.49 -14.77 -2.44
CA PRO A 183 11.93 -14.68 -2.15
C PRO A 183 12.28 -13.43 -1.31
N ILE A 184 13.55 -13.26 -0.94
CA ILE A 184 13.98 -12.12 -0.13
C ILE A 184 13.82 -10.82 -0.93
N ALA A 185 14.44 -10.73 -2.09
CA ALA A 185 14.17 -9.69 -3.07
C ALA A 185 13.14 -10.23 -4.05
N TYR A 186 11.99 -9.57 -4.14
CA TYR A 186 10.80 -10.12 -4.80
C TYR A 186 10.45 -9.46 -6.15
N GLY A 187 11.21 -8.44 -6.58
CA GLY A 187 11.14 -7.90 -7.94
C GLY A 187 9.81 -7.27 -8.37
N MET A 188 8.93 -6.90 -7.43
CA MET A 188 7.61 -6.34 -7.72
C MET A 188 7.42 -4.99 -7.02
N THR A 189 6.58 -4.12 -7.58
CA THR A 189 5.98 -3.00 -6.84
C THR A 189 5.01 -3.50 -5.75
N ILE A 190 4.57 -2.63 -4.83
CA ILE A 190 3.56 -3.03 -3.84
C ILE A 190 2.24 -3.35 -4.55
N GLY A 191 1.88 -2.58 -5.59
CA GLY A 191 0.67 -2.83 -6.37
C GLY A 191 0.65 -4.21 -7.03
N GLU A 192 1.74 -4.60 -7.69
CA GLU A 192 1.91 -5.95 -8.26
C GLU A 192 1.91 -7.04 -7.18
N TYR A 193 2.63 -6.81 -6.08
CA TYR A 193 2.71 -7.74 -4.96
C TYR A 193 1.33 -8.02 -4.37
N ILE A 194 0.52 -6.99 -4.14
CA ILE A 194 -0.82 -7.13 -3.59
C ILE A 194 -1.77 -7.82 -4.56
N ARG A 195 -1.65 -7.55 -5.87
CA ARG A 195 -2.39 -8.30 -6.88
C ARG A 195 -2.03 -9.79 -6.88
N MET A 196 -0.75 -10.12 -6.68
CA MET A 196 -0.31 -11.52 -6.51
C MET A 196 -0.91 -12.13 -5.25
N VAL A 197 -0.88 -11.43 -4.11
CA VAL A 197 -1.50 -11.86 -2.84
C VAL A 197 -2.98 -12.20 -3.02
N LEU A 198 -3.71 -11.38 -3.77
CA LEU A 198 -5.11 -11.62 -4.11
C LEU A 198 -5.30 -12.83 -5.02
N GLY A 199 -4.51 -12.92 -6.10
CA GLY A 199 -4.59 -14.01 -7.07
C GLY A 199 -4.27 -15.39 -6.46
N GLU A 200 -3.27 -15.42 -5.58
CA GLU A 200 -2.83 -16.63 -4.86
C GLU A 200 -3.65 -16.93 -3.61
N LYS A 201 -4.65 -16.09 -3.28
CA LYS A 201 -5.52 -16.23 -2.09
C LYS A 201 -4.72 -16.34 -0.79
N TRP A 202 -3.70 -15.49 -0.66
CA TRP A 202 -2.84 -15.43 0.53
C TRP A 202 -3.41 -14.59 1.67
N ILE A 203 -4.49 -13.85 1.40
CA ILE A 203 -5.38 -13.26 2.41
C ILE A 203 -6.61 -14.13 2.59
N ASN A 204 -7.31 -13.98 3.73
CA ASN A 204 -8.41 -14.86 4.10
C ASN A 204 -9.48 -15.00 2.98
N PRO A 205 -9.93 -16.23 2.68
CA PRO A 205 -10.74 -16.53 1.50
C PRO A 205 -12.22 -16.11 1.59
N SER A 206 -12.65 -15.46 2.67
CA SER A 206 -14.05 -15.06 2.87
C SER A 206 -14.50 -13.88 2.01
N GLU A 207 -13.57 -13.09 1.44
CA GLU A 207 -13.92 -11.73 1.00
C GLU A 207 -13.37 -11.33 -0.37
N THR A 208 -14.24 -10.71 -1.16
CA THR A 208 -13.88 -9.91 -2.33
C THR A 208 -13.26 -8.59 -1.87
N ALA A 209 -11.93 -8.56 -1.74
CA ALA A 209 -11.22 -7.30 -1.59
C ALA A 209 -11.32 -6.49 -2.89
N ASN A 210 -11.76 -5.24 -2.79
CA ASN A 210 -11.80 -4.31 -3.92
C ASN A 210 -10.55 -3.42 -3.88
N LEU A 211 -9.66 -3.63 -4.85
CA LEU A 211 -8.46 -2.83 -5.12
C LEU A 211 -8.72 -1.85 -6.28
#